data_AF-V4J542-F1
#
_entry.id   AF-V4J542-F1
#
_cell.length_a   1.000
_cell.length_b   1.000
_cell.length_c   1.000
_cell.angle_alpha   90.00
_cell.angle_beta   90.00
_cell.angle_gamma   90.00
#
_symmetry.space_group_name_H-M   'P 1'
#
loop_
_entity.id
_entity.type
_entity.pdbx_description
1 polymer ?
#
loop_
_entity_poly.entity_id
_entity_poly.type
_entity_poly.pdbx_seq_one_letter_code
_entity_poly.pdbx_strand_id
1 'polypeptide(L)'
;GGTGILDFESTGASYYYTRPRMDVQGTLNLDGEQRQVSGIAWFDHQWGDFEIFDLGWDWFALQLDDGQDIMLYRLFDPRDGRAVLTSGTVAADGDLSVLDADDFTLDAVDHWRSPKTSRRYPMAWRVALPKFGVDLSVVPLMQDNEFDARTTTYMVYWEGPVRISGSHGGVGYVELSGYGSDNAPTPVTP
;
A
#
# COMPACT_ATOMS: atom_id res chain seq x y z
N GLY A 1 14.00 -1.99 1.62
CA GLY A 1 14.23 -2.29 3.05
C GLY A 1 15.69 -2.63 3.29
N GLY A 2 16.21 -2.39 4.51
CA GLY A 2 17.53 -2.84 4.97
C GLY A 2 18.67 -2.70 3.96
N THR A 3 19.02 -3.81 3.31
CA THR A 3 20.10 -3.94 2.30
C THR A 3 19.77 -3.34 0.93
N GLY A 4 18.52 -2.89 0.73
CA GLY A 4 17.98 -2.42 -0.53
C GLY A 4 17.50 -3.52 -1.46
N ILE A 5 17.39 -4.77 -0.99
CA ILE A 5 16.94 -5.92 -1.81
C ILE A 5 15.65 -6.51 -1.21
N LEU A 6 14.64 -6.74 -2.04
CA LEU A 6 13.47 -7.56 -1.74
C LEU A 6 13.55 -8.85 -2.56
N ASP A 7 13.60 -9.99 -1.87
CA ASP A 7 13.64 -11.32 -2.47
C ASP A 7 12.22 -11.89 -2.51
N PHE A 8 11.74 -12.20 -3.70
CA PHE A 8 10.42 -12.79 -3.96
C PHE A 8 10.53 -14.30 -4.21
N GLU A 9 11.59 -14.93 -3.73
CA GLU A 9 11.90 -16.34 -3.87
C GLU A 9 11.95 -16.78 -5.35
N SER A 10 11.01 -17.63 -5.78
CA SER A 10 11.00 -18.19 -7.13
C SER A 10 10.65 -17.17 -8.20
N THR A 11 10.12 -16.01 -7.84
CA THR A 11 9.75 -14.96 -8.80
C THR A 11 10.81 -13.89 -8.97
N GLY A 12 11.97 -14.03 -8.33
CA GLY A 12 13.15 -13.17 -8.53
C GLY A 12 13.39 -12.18 -7.41
N ALA A 13 14.24 -11.18 -7.66
CA ALA A 13 14.61 -10.18 -6.66
C ALA A 13 14.63 -8.78 -7.23
N SER A 14 14.24 -7.81 -6.41
CA SER A 14 14.25 -6.40 -6.75
C SER A 14 15.16 -5.60 -5.85
N TYR A 15 15.78 -4.57 -6.41
CA TYR A 15 16.34 -3.46 -5.66
C TYR A 15 15.24 -2.45 -5.36
N TYR A 16 15.22 -1.92 -4.14
CA TYR A 16 14.14 -1.07 -3.66
C TYR A 16 14.65 0.00 -2.70
N TYR A 17 14.33 1.26 -2.97
CA TYR A 17 14.44 2.33 -1.99
C TYR A 17 13.23 3.27 -2.02
N THR A 18 13.08 3.97 -0.90
CA THR A 18 12.00 4.91 -0.64
C THR A 18 12.56 6.28 -0.25
N ARG A 19 11.90 7.35 -0.68
CA ARG A 19 12.01 8.69 -0.11
C ARG A 19 10.64 9.06 0.46
N PRO A 20 10.42 8.85 1.77
CA PRO A 20 9.06 8.86 2.30
C PRO A 20 8.50 10.27 2.45
N ARG A 21 9.36 11.30 2.51
CA ARG A 21 8.96 12.70 2.66
C ARG A 21 9.67 13.60 1.67
N MET A 22 9.01 13.92 0.58
CA MET A 22 9.47 14.90 -0.41
C MET A 22 8.53 16.10 -0.44
N ASP A 23 9.05 17.30 -0.16
CA ASP A 23 8.27 18.53 -0.31
C ASP A 23 7.82 18.70 -1.76
N VAL A 24 6.51 18.88 -1.95
CA VAL A 24 5.89 19.15 -3.24
C VAL A 24 5.33 20.56 -3.23
N GLN A 25 5.60 21.31 -4.29
CA GLN A 25 4.96 22.58 -4.61
C GLN A 25 4.72 22.63 -6.11
N GLY A 26 3.59 23.17 -6.53
CA GLY A 26 3.27 23.24 -7.95
C GLY A 26 1.92 23.85 -8.23
N THR A 27 1.45 23.66 -9.46
CA THR A 27 0.17 24.19 -9.93
C THR A 27 -0.65 23.06 -10.55
N LEU A 28 -1.89 22.91 -10.09
CA LEU A 28 -2.89 22.05 -10.72
C LEU A 28 -3.78 22.88 -11.62
N ASN A 29 -4.10 22.38 -12.81
CA ASN A 29 -5.12 22.96 -13.67
C ASN A 29 -6.37 22.07 -13.61
N LEU A 30 -7.46 22.59 -13.03
CA LEU A 30 -8.73 21.91 -12.91
C LEU A 30 -9.80 22.76 -13.57
N ASP A 31 -10.47 22.22 -14.58
CA ASP A 31 -11.51 22.91 -15.35
C ASP A 31 -11.07 24.28 -15.92
N GLY A 32 -9.79 24.40 -16.27
CA GLY A 32 -9.19 25.64 -16.79
C GLY A 32 -8.73 26.63 -15.71
N GLU A 33 -8.97 26.34 -14.44
CA GLU A 33 -8.51 27.14 -13.31
C GLU A 33 -7.17 26.60 -12.77
N GLN A 34 -6.16 27.47 -12.71
CA GLN A 34 -4.89 27.17 -12.06
C GLN A 34 -4.99 27.36 -10.55
N ARG A 35 -4.61 26.32 -9.80
CA ARG A 35 -4.56 26.31 -8.33
C ARG A 35 -3.15 25.99 -7.87
N GLN A 36 -2.58 26.83 -7.01
CA GLN A 36 -1.34 26.51 -6.33
C GLN A 36 -1.57 25.39 -5.32
N VAL A 37 -0.66 24.42 -5.28
CA VAL A 37 -0.72 23.30 -4.36
C VAL A 37 0.63 23.08 -3.70
N SER A 38 0.59 22.55 -2.49
CA SER A 38 1.76 22.08 -1.76
C SER A 38 1.40 20.84 -0.94
N GLY A 39 2.39 20.04 -0.61
CA GLY A 39 2.21 18.87 0.23
C GLY A 39 3.51 18.11 0.41
N ILE A 40 3.38 16.89 0.92
CA ILE A 40 4.49 15.94 1.05
C ILE A 40 4.14 14.72 0.20
N ALA A 41 5.07 14.29 -0.63
CA ALA A 41 4.93 13.07 -1.43
C ALA A 41 5.80 11.95 -0.89
N TRP A 42 5.35 10.73 -1.15
CA TRP A 42 6.11 9.51 -1.02
C TRP A 42 6.63 9.10 -2.39
N PHE A 43 7.89 8.67 -2.48
CA PHE A 43 8.48 8.17 -3.70
C PHE A 43 9.13 6.82 -3.48
N ASP A 44 8.77 5.84 -4.29
CA ASP A 44 9.46 4.55 -4.38
C ASP A 44 10.12 4.36 -5.73
N HIS A 45 11.24 3.66 -5.71
CA HIS A 45 11.90 3.19 -6.91
C HIS A 45 12.30 1.73 -6.75
N GLN A 46 11.75 0.91 -7.64
CA GLN A 46 11.97 -0.53 -7.66
C GLN A 46 12.43 -0.96 -9.05
N TRP A 47 13.49 -1.76 -9.12
CA TRP A 47 14.01 -2.30 -10.37
C TRP A 47 14.73 -3.63 -10.11
N GLY A 48 14.84 -4.48 -11.12
CA GLY A 48 15.49 -5.78 -10.97
C GLY A 48 15.00 -6.79 -12.00
N ASP A 49 15.28 -8.06 -11.73
CA ASP A 49 14.79 -9.19 -12.51
C ASP A 49 13.82 -9.97 -11.62
N PHE A 50 12.54 -9.63 -11.74
CA PHE A 50 11.47 -10.23 -10.95
C PHE A 50 10.12 -10.17 -11.69
N GLU A 51 9.24 -11.10 -11.34
CA GLU A 51 7.92 -11.29 -11.93
C GLU A 51 6.84 -11.17 -10.84
N ILE A 52 5.79 -10.39 -11.11
CA ILE A 52 4.68 -10.14 -10.17
C ILE A 52 3.31 -10.33 -10.80
N PHE A 53 3.20 -10.64 -12.09
CA PHE A 53 1.90 -10.70 -12.77
C PHE A 53 0.95 -11.77 -12.20
N ASP A 54 1.51 -12.83 -11.61
CA ASP A 54 0.74 -13.92 -11.00
C ASP A 54 0.44 -13.71 -9.50
N LEU A 55 0.87 -12.58 -8.93
CA LEU A 55 0.68 -12.23 -7.52
C LEU A 55 -0.30 -11.07 -7.35
N GLY A 56 -1.03 -11.10 -6.24
CA GLY A 56 -1.75 -9.95 -5.71
C GLY A 56 -0.94 -9.29 -4.62
N TRP A 57 -1.22 -8.01 -4.38
CA TRP A 57 -0.57 -7.29 -3.29
C TRP A 57 -1.47 -6.27 -2.63
N ASP A 58 -1.17 -6.05 -1.36
CA ASP A 58 -1.60 -4.90 -0.58
C ASP A 58 -0.33 -4.12 -0.23
N TRP A 59 -0.25 -2.85 -0.62
CA TRP A 59 0.90 -1.99 -0.33
C TRP A 59 0.42 -0.71 0.36
N PHE A 60 1.14 -0.32 1.41
CA PHE A 60 0.81 0.83 2.26
C PHE A 60 2.04 1.73 2.40
N ALA A 61 1.86 3.02 2.17
CA ALA A 61 2.77 4.08 2.60
C ALA A 61 2.06 5.00 3.57
N LEU A 62 2.51 5.02 4.82
CA LEU A 62 1.89 5.74 5.92
C LEU A 62 2.88 6.74 6.50
N GLN A 63 2.53 8.02 6.47
CA GLN A 63 3.33 9.10 7.03
C GLN A 63 2.63 9.59 8.30
N LEU A 64 3.18 9.24 9.46
CA LEU A 64 2.60 9.60 10.75
C LEU A 64 3.00 11.03 11.15
N ASP A 65 2.13 11.70 11.89
CA ASP A 65 2.34 13.10 12.29
C ASP A 65 3.55 13.31 13.22
N ASP A 66 3.99 12.25 13.90
CA ASP A 66 5.16 12.27 14.79
C ASP A 66 6.50 12.09 14.05
N GLY A 67 6.47 11.90 12.73
CA GLY A 67 7.65 11.73 11.90
C GLY A 67 7.99 10.29 11.55
N GLN A 68 7.29 9.29 12.12
CA GLN A 68 7.44 7.90 11.70
C GLN A 68 6.85 7.69 10.30
N ASP A 69 7.60 7.02 9.44
CA ASP A 69 7.17 6.64 8.10
C ASP A 69 7.16 5.11 8.00
N ILE A 70 6.00 4.55 7.68
CA ILE A 70 5.75 3.11 7.68
C ILE A 70 5.41 2.66 6.26
N MET A 71 6.17 1.71 5.74
CA MET A 71 5.85 0.99 4.51
C MET A 71 5.50 -0.45 4.86
N LEU A 72 4.34 -0.94 4.42
CA LEU A 72 3.95 -2.33 4.61
C LEU A 72 3.55 -2.91 3.28
N TYR A 73 3.90 -4.17 3.04
CA TYR A 73 3.38 -4.89 1.90
C TYR A 73 3.07 -6.35 2.23
N ARG A 74 2.01 -6.85 1.61
CA ARG A 74 1.61 -8.25 1.63
C ARG A 74 1.45 -8.71 0.19
N LEU A 75 2.26 -9.67 -0.23
CA LEU A 75 2.08 -10.43 -1.46
C LEU A 75 1.27 -11.68 -1.17
N PHE A 76 0.34 -12.00 -2.04
CA PHE A 76 -0.51 -13.18 -1.90
C PHE A 76 -0.83 -13.81 -3.26
N ASP A 77 -1.22 -15.08 -3.24
CA ASP A 77 -1.74 -15.78 -4.41
C ASP A 77 -3.19 -15.33 -4.66
N PRO A 78 -3.51 -14.69 -5.80
CA PRO A 78 -4.87 -14.22 -6.10
C PRO A 78 -5.94 -15.33 -6.15
N ARG A 79 -5.53 -16.60 -6.29
CA ARG A 79 -6.44 -17.74 -6.49
C ARG A 79 -7.00 -18.28 -5.19
N ASP A 80 -6.29 -18.13 -4.08
CA ASP A 80 -6.69 -18.67 -2.77
C ASP A 80 -6.43 -17.69 -1.61
N GLY A 81 -5.79 -16.56 -1.87
CA GLY A 81 -5.48 -15.53 -0.88
C GLY A 81 -4.29 -15.88 0.04
N ARG A 82 -3.59 -17.00 -0.20
CA ARG A 82 -2.47 -17.43 0.63
C ARG A 82 -1.35 -16.41 0.56
N ALA A 83 -0.85 -15.97 1.72
CA ALA A 83 0.31 -15.08 1.80
C ALA A 83 1.55 -15.77 1.21
N VAL A 84 2.27 -15.03 0.37
CA VAL A 84 3.57 -15.39 -0.19
C VAL A 84 4.67 -14.68 0.57
N LEU A 85 4.49 -13.38 0.81
CA LEU A 85 5.46 -12.55 1.55
C LEU A 85 4.71 -11.43 2.27
N THR A 86 5.02 -11.24 3.55
CA THR A 86 4.55 -10.11 4.33
C THR A 86 5.77 -9.47 4.97
N SER A 87 6.02 -8.19 4.66
CA SER A 87 7.16 -7.46 5.19
C SER A 87 6.89 -5.96 5.14
N GLY A 88 7.76 -5.18 5.75
CA GLY A 88 7.65 -3.74 5.77
C GLY A 88 8.87 -3.07 6.38
N THR A 89 8.75 -1.78 6.60
CA THR A 89 9.76 -0.98 7.29
C THR A 89 9.10 0.10 8.12
N VAL A 90 9.68 0.39 9.29
CA VAL A 90 9.48 1.65 10.01
C VAL A 90 10.75 2.48 9.89
N ALA A 91 10.62 3.70 9.41
CA ALA A 91 11.69 4.69 9.38
C ALA A 91 11.34 5.86 10.30
N ALA A 92 12.27 6.27 11.16
CA ALA A 92 12.11 7.41 12.05
C ALA A 92 13.48 8.01 12.36
N ASP A 93 13.61 9.34 12.31
CA ASP A 93 14.84 10.06 12.68
C ASP A 93 16.14 9.55 12.02
N GLY A 94 16.05 8.99 10.82
CA GLY A 94 17.17 8.44 10.06
C GLY A 94 17.50 6.97 10.37
N ASP A 95 16.83 6.37 11.35
CA ASP A 95 16.89 4.94 11.64
C ASP A 95 15.85 4.17 10.82
N LEU A 96 16.22 2.95 10.42
CA LEU A 96 15.38 2.05 9.63
C LEU A 96 15.27 0.70 10.33
N SER A 97 14.05 0.30 10.65
CA SER A 97 13.71 -1.05 11.10
C SER A 97 13.03 -1.82 9.98
N VAL A 98 13.52 -3.02 9.66
CA VAL A 98 12.85 -3.95 8.74
C VAL A 98 11.89 -4.82 9.56
N LEU A 99 10.70 -5.05 9.02
CA LEU A 99 9.64 -5.81 9.64
C LEU A 99 9.43 -7.13 8.90
N ASP A 100 9.17 -8.19 9.65
CA ASP A 100 8.66 -9.44 9.13
C ASP A 100 7.15 -9.61 9.43
N ALA A 101 6.59 -10.77 9.07
CA ALA A 101 5.17 -11.05 9.20
C ALA A 101 4.68 -11.07 10.66
N ASP A 102 5.55 -11.36 11.63
CA ASP A 102 5.18 -11.45 13.05
C ASP A 102 5.25 -10.08 13.76
N ASP A 103 5.83 -9.07 13.10
CA ASP A 103 5.97 -7.72 13.65
C ASP A 103 4.71 -6.87 13.54
N PHE A 104 3.77 -7.23 12.65
CA PHE A 104 2.58 -6.42 12.38
C PHE A 104 1.35 -7.19 11.92
N THR A 105 0.17 -6.59 12.10
CA THR A 105 -1.10 -7.08 11.53
C THR A 105 -1.72 -6.07 10.58
N LEU A 106 -2.43 -6.59 9.57
CA LEU A 106 -3.17 -5.83 8.57
C LEU A 106 -4.59 -6.38 8.47
N ASP A 107 -5.49 -5.87 9.30
CA ASP A 107 -6.86 -6.38 9.40
C ASP A 107 -7.82 -5.46 8.65
N ALA A 108 -8.27 -5.89 7.47
CA ALA A 108 -9.34 -5.20 6.75
C ALA A 108 -10.68 -5.38 7.47
N VAL A 109 -11.32 -4.27 7.87
CA VAL A 109 -12.59 -4.28 8.63
C VAL A 109 -13.81 -3.94 7.77
N ASP A 110 -13.61 -3.47 6.54
CA ASP A 110 -14.67 -3.20 5.58
C ASP A 110 -14.24 -3.61 4.16
N HIS A 111 -15.15 -3.57 3.20
CA HIS A 111 -14.87 -3.84 1.80
C HIS A 111 -15.75 -3.00 0.88
N TRP A 112 -15.21 -2.61 -0.26
CA TRP A 112 -15.94 -1.94 -1.32
C TRP A 112 -15.95 -2.78 -2.59
N ARG A 113 -17.09 -2.80 -3.27
CA ARG A 113 -17.25 -3.48 -4.56
C ARG A 113 -17.31 -2.44 -5.67
N SER A 114 -16.40 -2.57 -6.64
CA SER A 114 -16.43 -1.71 -7.82
C SER A 114 -17.68 -1.96 -8.65
N PRO A 115 -18.48 -0.92 -8.99
CA PRO A 115 -19.57 -1.06 -9.94
C PRO A 115 -19.07 -1.22 -11.39
N LYS A 116 -17.79 -0.93 -11.66
CA LYS A 116 -17.19 -0.95 -13.01
C LYS A 116 -16.66 -2.34 -13.37
N THR A 117 -16.04 -3.02 -12.41
CA THR A 117 -15.34 -4.31 -12.63
C THR A 117 -15.88 -5.47 -11.80
N SER A 118 -16.79 -5.17 -10.86
CA SER A 118 -17.30 -6.11 -9.84
C SER A 118 -16.23 -6.67 -8.89
N ARG A 119 -14.98 -6.16 -8.94
CA ARG A 119 -13.92 -6.53 -7.99
C ARG A 119 -14.27 -6.06 -6.59
N ARG A 120 -13.90 -6.86 -5.58
CA ARG A 120 -14.13 -6.56 -4.16
C ARG A 120 -12.79 -6.27 -3.50
N TYR A 121 -12.61 -5.06 -3.02
CA TYR A 121 -11.38 -4.58 -2.40
C TYR A 121 -11.56 -4.47 -0.89
N PRO A 122 -10.55 -4.85 -0.07
CA PRO A 122 -10.53 -4.50 1.34
C PRO A 122 -10.51 -2.98 1.50
N MET A 123 -11.21 -2.50 2.52
CA MET A 123 -11.31 -1.10 2.88
C MET A 123 -11.18 -1.00 4.39
N ALA A 124 -10.70 0.15 4.88
CA ALA A 124 -10.56 0.44 6.29
C ALA A 124 -9.76 -0.64 7.04
N TRP A 125 -8.49 -0.37 7.33
CA TRP A 125 -7.62 -1.34 7.99
C TRP A 125 -7.40 -0.95 9.44
N ARG A 126 -7.34 -1.95 10.32
CA ARG A 126 -6.61 -1.85 11.57
C ARG A 126 -5.18 -2.32 11.31
N VAL A 127 -4.21 -1.45 11.59
CA VAL A 127 -2.79 -1.71 11.40
C VAL A 127 -2.09 -1.62 12.75
N ALA A 128 -1.51 -2.72 13.22
CA ALA A 128 -0.84 -2.77 14.52
C ALA A 128 0.62 -3.17 14.38
N LEU A 129 1.53 -2.40 14.99
CA LEU A 129 2.95 -2.71 15.16
C LEU A 129 3.31 -2.52 16.64
N PRO A 130 3.08 -3.52 17.52
CA PRO A 130 3.17 -3.34 18.97
C PRO A 130 4.54 -2.87 19.46
N LYS A 131 5.64 -3.35 18.82
CA LYS A 131 7.02 -2.95 19.16
C LYS A 131 7.28 -1.45 18.97
N PHE A 132 6.50 -0.78 18.12
CA PHE A 132 6.61 0.64 17.81
C PHE A 132 5.49 1.47 18.47
N GLY A 133 4.63 0.86 19.29
CA GLY A 133 3.50 1.54 19.91
C GLY A 133 2.42 1.97 18.92
N VAL A 134 2.36 1.32 17.75
CA VAL A 134 1.45 1.68 16.66
C VAL A 134 0.22 0.77 16.67
N ASP A 135 -0.96 1.39 16.69
CA ASP A 135 -2.29 0.80 16.48
C ASP A 135 -3.15 1.85 15.76
N LEU A 136 -3.38 1.66 14.47
CA LEU A 136 -3.93 2.66 13.56
C LEU A 136 -5.23 2.18 12.96
N SER A 137 -6.15 3.13 12.76
CA SER A 137 -7.23 3.02 11.80
C SER A 137 -6.84 3.77 10.53
N VAL A 138 -6.70 3.04 9.43
CA VAL A 138 -6.32 3.53 8.11
C VAL A 138 -7.53 3.48 7.20
N VAL A 139 -8.09 4.64 6.82
CA VAL A 139 -9.38 4.71 6.12
C VAL A 139 -9.23 5.47 4.79
N PRO A 140 -9.67 4.89 3.66
CA PRO A 140 -9.71 5.60 2.38
C PRO A 140 -10.47 6.92 2.45
N LEU A 141 -9.94 7.97 1.81
CA LEU A 141 -10.67 9.23 1.67
C LEU A 141 -11.86 9.09 0.72
N MET A 142 -11.77 8.17 -0.24
CA MET A 142 -12.81 7.84 -1.21
C MET A 142 -12.78 6.34 -1.49
N GLN A 143 -13.95 5.73 -1.64
CA GLN A 143 -14.05 4.29 -1.94
C GLN A 143 -13.78 3.99 -3.42
N ASP A 144 -14.30 4.81 -4.35
CA ASP A 144 -14.10 4.63 -5.79
C ASP A 144 -12.79 5.27 -6.26
N ASN A 145 -11.68 4.59 -5.98
CA ASN A 145 -10.33 4.87 -6.46
C ASN A 145 -9.77 3.72 -7.31
N GLU A 146 -10.66 2.99 -8.00
CA GLU A 146 -10.22 1.94 -8.92
C GLU A 146 -9.66 2.54 -10.21
N PHE A 147 -8.45 2.10 -10.59
CA PHE A 147 -7.78 2.43 -11.83
C PHE A 147 -7.69 1.19 -12.74
N ASP A 148 -8.42 1.24 -13.86
CA ASP A 148 -8.41 0.19 -14.87
C ASP A 148 -7.30 0.43 -15.90
N ALA A 149 -6.15 -0.20 -15.67
CA ALA A 149 -4.95 -0.09 -16.48
C ALA A 149 -4.78 -1.26 -17.47
N ARG A 150 -5.84 -2.01 -17.77
CA ARG A 150 -5.75 -3.22 -18.61
C ARG A 150 -5.22 -2.98 -20.02
N THR A 151 -5.33 -1.75 -20.51
CA THR A 151 -4.82 -1.35 -21.83
C THR A 151 -3.35 -0.95 -21.83
N THR A 152 -2.71 -0.81 -20.67
CA THR A 152 -1.31 -0.39 -20.53
C THR A 152 -0.48 -1.41 -19.76
N THR A 153 -0.85 -1.73 -18.51
CA THR A 153 -0.11 -2.65 -17.63
C THR A 153 -0.80 -4.01 -17.48
N TYR A 154 -1.92 -4.23 -18.16
CA TYR A 154 -2.75 -5.44 -18.09
C TYR A 154 -3.40 -5.71 -16.72
N MET A 155 -3.33 -4.75 -15.79
CA MET A 155 -3.82 -4.88 -14.42
C MET A 155 -4.96 -3.91 -14.12
N VAL A 156 -5.67 -4.19 -13.03
CA VAL A 156 -6.63 -3.26 -12.42
C VAL A 156 -6.17 -3.07 -10.99
N TYR A 157 -6.01 -1.81 -10.60
CA TYR A 157 -5.54 -1.42 -9.28
C TYR A 157 -6.65 -0.71 -8.52
N TRP A 158 -6.56 -0.73 -7.20
CA TRP A 158 -7.19 0.29 -6.38
C TRP A 158 -6.09 1.16 -5.77
N GLU A 159 -6.22 2.48 -5.91
CA GLU A 159 -5.11 3.42 -5.78
C GLU A 159 -5.58 4.66 -5.02
N GLY A 160 -5.55 4.60 -3.68
CA GLY A 160 -6.33 5.53 -2.87
C GLY A 160 -5.56 6.21 -1.74
N PRO A 161 -5.68 7.55 -1.60
CA PRO A 161 -5.19 8.24 -0.42
C PRO A 161 -6.03 7.82 0.81
N VAL A 162 -5.34 7.64 1.93
CA VAL A 162 -5.93 7.23 3.21
C VAL A 162 -5.66 8.26 4.30
N ARG A 163 -6.58 8.36 5.25
CA ARG A 163 -6.40 9.08 6.52
C ARG A 163 -6.03 8.08 7.61
N ILE A 164 -5.14 8.49 8.50
CA ILE A 164 -4.68 7.70 9.64
C ILE A 164 -5.21 8.32 10.93
N SER A 165 -5.64 7.47 11.86
CA SER A 165 -6.06 7.84 13.22
C SER A 165 -5.79 6.69 14.20
N GLY A 166 -6.04 6.90 15.50
CA GLY A 166 -5.83 5.89 16.54
C GLY A 166 -4.71 6.30 17.48
N SER A 167 -3.69 5.46 17.63
CA SER A 167 -2.47 5.78 18.38
C SER A 167 -1.73 7.01 17.82
N HIS A 168 -1.78 7.22 16.50
CA HIS A 168 -1.16 8.33 15.79
C HIS A 168 -2.13 8.92 14.76
N GLY A 169 -1.95 10.19 14.43
CA GLY A 169 -2.53 10.82 13.25
C GLY A 169 -1.59 10.69 12.05
N GLY A 170 -2.09 11.00 10.86
CA GLY A 170 -1.28 11.05 9.66
C GLY A 170 -2.08 10.90 8.37
N VAL A 171 -1.34 10.77 7.28
CA VAL A 171 -1.86 10.55 5.94
C VAL A 171 -1.09 9.41 5.28
N GLY A 172 -1.64 8.85 4.22
CA GLY A 172 -0.93 7.84 3.48
C GLY A 172 -1.58 7.52 2.16
N TYR A 173 -1.12 6.42 1.60
CA TYR A 173 -1.58 5.89 0.34
C TYR A 173 -1.61 4.36 0.41
N VAL A 174 -2.61 3.77 -0.22
CA VAL A 174 -2.74 2.32 -0.31
C VAL A 174 -2.97 1.94 -1.77
N GLU A 175 -2.18 0.98 -2.24
CA GLU A 175 -2.29 0.34 -3.55
C GLU A 175 -2.71 -1.12 -3.34
N LEU A 176 -3.71 -1.57 -4.08
CA LEU A 176 -4.20 -2.94 -4.06
C LEU A 176 -4.24 -3.52 -5.47
N SER A 177 -3.77 -4.76 -5.62
CA SER A 177 -3.80 -5.50 -6.88
C SER A 177 -4.10 -6.99 -6.68
N GLY A 178 -4.48 -7.67 -7.75
CA GLY A 178 -4.79 -9.11 -7.73
C GLY A 178 -6.20 -9.47 -7.23
N TYR A 179 -7.04 -8.50 -6.90
CA TYR A 179 -8.40 -8.74 -6.42
C TYR A 179 -9.38 -9.11 -7.55
N GLY A 180 -9.74 -10.38 -7.69
CA GLY A 180 -10.65 -10.84 -8.76
C GLY A 180 -12.08 -10.27 -8.70
N SER A 181 -12.83 -10.40 -9.80
CA SER A 181 -14.29 -10.42 -9.76
C SER A 181 -14.75 -11.74 -9.11
N ASP A 182 -15.97 -11.79 -8.55
CA ASP A 182 -16.53 -12.79 -7.60
C ASP A 182 -16.33 -14.32 -7.85
N ASN A 183 -15.56 -14.74 -8.86
CA ASN A 183 -15.12 -16.12 -9.05
C ASN A 183 -13.73 -16.43 -8.44
N ALA A 184 -13.07 -15.48 -7.77
CA ALA A 184 -11.88 -15.75 -6.96
C ALA A 184 -12.26 -15.81 -5.47
N PRO A 185 -11.79 -16.81 -4.70
CA PRO A 185 -12.07 -16.91 -3.27
C PRO A 185 -11.62 -15.64 -2.54
N THR A 186 -12.50 -15.10 -1.70
CA THR A 186 -12.13 -14.02 -0.77
C THR A 186 -11.03 -14.55 0.16
N PRO A 187 -9.85 -13.90 0.24
CA PRO A 187 -8.86 -14.24 1.25
C PRO A 187 -9.51 -14.09 2.63
N VAL A 188 -9.54 -15.17 3.40
CA VAL A 188 -9.93 -15.11 4.81
C VAL A 188 -8.64 -14.87 5.57
N THR A 189 -8.51 -13.70 6.18
CA THR A 189 -7.41 -13.44 7.12
C THR A 189 -7.61 -14.36 8.34
N PRO A 190 -6.58 -15.13 8.77
CA PRO A 190 -6.66 -15.90 10.02
C PRO A 190 -6.79 -14.99 11.25
#